data_AF-X1N5C2-F1
#
_entry.id   AF-X1N5C2-F1
#
_cell.length_a   1.000
_cell.length_b   1.000
_cell.length_c   1.000
_cell.angle_alpha   90.00
_cell.angle_beta   90.00
_cell.angle_gamma   90.00
#
_symmetry.space_group_name_H-M   'P 1'
#
loop_
_entity.id
_entity.type
_entity.pdbx_description
1 polymer ?
#
loop_
_entity_poly.entity_id
_entity_poly.type
_entity_poly.pdbx_seq_one_letter_code
_entity_poly.pdbx_strand_id
1 'polypeptide(L)'
;SRIDFFSVDHLDLGYVQDDILAYSACWLECERDMNVQIRVGSDDGYKLWVDHKLVGEEHVYRAAYQDQENYPIKLSKGMHLILIKVDQDYGSFEFMLRVTTPAGRKASGVKVWN
;
A
#
# COMPACT_ATOMS: atom_id res chain seq x y z
N SER A 1 3.52 -6.34 3.38
CA SER A 1 3.54 -7.64 2.67
C SER A 1 3.47 -7.36 1.18
N ARG A 2 3.92 -8.29 0.33
CA ARG A 2 3.70 -8.22 -1.13
C ARG A 2 2.28 -8.74 -1.43
N ILE A 3 1.58 -8.05 -2.31
CA ILE A 3 0.27 -8.44 -2.84
C ILE A 3 0.44 -8.49 -4.35
N ASP A 4 0.34 -9.70 -4.89
CA ASP A 4 0.33 -9.97 -6.33
C ASP A 4 -1.15 -10.13 -6.75
N PHE A 5 -1.65 -9.22 -7.58
CA PHE A 5 -3.05 -9.21 -7.97
C PHE A 5 -3.45 -10.44 -8.80
N PHE A 6 -2.53 -11.01 -9.59
CA PHE A 6 -2.81 -12.24 -10.35
C PHE A 6 -2.98 -13.46 -9.45
N SER A 7 -2.48 -13.40 -8.21
CA SER A 7 -2.66 -14.46 -7.21
C SER A 7 -4.00 -14.38 -6.45
N VAL A 8 -4.81 -13.36 -6.73
CA VAL A 8 -6.09 -13.12 -6.05
C VAL A 8 -7.23 -13.70 -6.89
N ASP A 9 -7.57 -14.98 -6.65
CA ASP A 9 -8.53 -15.76 -7.46
C ASP A 9 -9.86 -15.05 -7.74
N HIS A 10 -10.39 -14.30 -6.77
CA HIS A 10 -11.69 -13.64 -6.89
C HIS A 10 -11.68 -12.37 -7.76
N LEU A 11 -10.51 -11.90 -8.20
CA LEU A 11 -10.40 -10.84 -9.19
C LEU A 11 -10.56 -11.35 -10.62
N ASP A 12 -10.49 -12.67 -10.85
CA ASP A 12 -10.65 -13.32 -12.17
C ASP A 12 -9.79 -12.67 -13.27
N LEU A 13 -8.55 -12.31 -12.91
CA LEU A 13 -7.60 -11.69 -13.84
C LEU A 13 -6.98 -12.77 -14.73
N GLY A 14 -6.96 -12.51 -16.05
CA GLY A 14 -6.22 -13.35 -16.98
C GLY A 14 -4.71 -13.24 -16.78
N TYR A 15 -3.95 -14.19 -17.32
CA TYR A 15 -2.49 -14.28 -17.14
C TYR A 15 -1.68 -13.07 -17.66
N VAL A 16 -2.31 -12.17 -18.42
CA VAL A 16 -1.76 -10.87 -18.80
C VAL A 16 -2.93 -9.90 -18.90
N GLN A 17 -2.89 -8.82 -18.14
CA GLN A 17 -3.86 -7.73 -18.23
C GLN A 17 -3.10 -6.42 -18.22
N ASP A 18 -3.21 -5.72 -19.35
CA ASP A 18 -2.59 -4.43 -19.59
C ASP A 18 -3.65 -3.33 -19.36
N ASP A 19 -3.21 -2.09 -19.16
CA ASP A 19 -4.08 -0.93 -18.94
C ASP A 19 -5.09 -1.13 -17.79
N ILE A 20 -4.65 -1.75 -16.69
CA ILE A 20 -5.51 -2.09 -15.54
C ILE A 20 -5.18 -1.25 -14.31
N LEU A 21 -6.19 -1.09 -13.45
CA LEU A 21 -6.07 -0.47 -12.16
C LEU A 21 -6.83 -1.27 -11.09
N ALA A 22 -6.21 -1.39 -9.93
CA ALA A 22 -6.77 -2.10 -8.78
C ALA A 22 -6.75 -1.18 -7.55
N TYR A 23 -7.77 -1.33 -6.71
CA TYR A 23 -7.84 -0.66 -5.41
C TYR A 23 -7.79 -1.71 -4.31
N SER A 24 -6.92 -1.49 -3.33
CA SER A 24 -6.85 -2.30 -2.11
C SER A 24 -7.04 -1.42 -0.90
N ALA A 25 -7.81 -1.90 0.06
CA ALA A 25 -8.09 -1.18 1.30
C ALA A 25 -7.86 -2.07 2.51
N CYS A 26 -7.39 -1.46 3.59
CA CYS A 26 -7.34 -2.09 4.90
C CYS A 26 -7.54 -1.04 5.99
N TRP A 27 -7.89 -1.51 7.18
CA TRP A 27 -7.92 -0.66 8.37
C TRP A 27 -6.69 -0.92 9.24
N LEU A 28 -6.11 0.18 9.73
CA LEU A 28 -5.15 0.15 10.82
C LEU A 28 -5.86 0.52 12.11
N GLU A 29 -5.66 -0.26 13.16
CA GLU A 29 -6.04 0.10 14.52
C GLU A 29 -4.77 0.44 15.31
N CYS A 30 -4.69 1.68 15.76
CA CYS A 30 -3.60 2.20 16.57
C CYS A 30 -4.00 2.24 18.04
N GLU A 31 -3.23 1.58 18.90
CA GLU A 31 -3.49 1.51 20.36
C GLU A 31 -3.29 2.87 21.08
N ARG A 32 -2.51 3.77 20.47
CA ARG A 32 -2.11 5.08 20.97
C ARG A 32 -1.76 6.01 19.81
N ASP A 33 -1.51 7.28 20.08
CA ASP A 33 -0.94 8.19 19.10
C ASP A 33 0.49 7.74 18.70
N MET A 34 0.81 7.75 17.41
CA MET A 34 2.06 7.20 16.89
C MET A 34 2.58 7.98 15.70
N ASN A 35 3.91 8.11 15.63
CA ASN A 35 4.61 8.47 14.41
C ASN A 35 5.04 7.17 13.70
N VAL A 36 4.51 6.95 12.49
CA VAL A 36 4.83 5.79 11.66
C VAL A 36 5.36 6.25 10.30
N GLN A 37 5.84 5.29 9.52
CA GLN A 37 6.02 5.43 8.09
C GLN A 37 5.14 4.42 7.38
N ILE A 38 4.42 4.88 6.35
CA ILE A 38 3.86 3.99 5.35
C ILE A 38 4.89 3.88 4.24
N ARG A 39 5.33 2.66 3.97
CA ARG A 39 6.34 2.35 2.94
C ARG A 39 5.68 1.60 1.81
N VAL A 40 5.92 2.06 0.59
CA VAL A 40 5.29 1.53 -0.62
C VAL A 40 6.36 1.04 -1.58
N GLY A 41 6.06 -0.06 -2.25
CA GLY A 41 6.64 -0.45 -3.52
C GLY A 41 5.52 -0.86 -4.47
N SER A 42 5.68 -0.65 -5.76
CA SER A 42 4.60 -0.88 -6.74
C SER A 42 5.13 -1.25 -8.12
N ASP A 43 4.31 -1.99 -8.84
CA ASP A 43 4.43 -2.32 -10.27
C ASP A 43 3.04 -2.09 -10.90
N ASP A 44 2.78 -0.97 -11.57
CA ASP A 44 3.65 0.17 -11.90
C ASP A 44 3.46 1.33 -10.89
N GLY A 45 2.57 2.28 -11.21
CA GLY A 45 2.29 3.47 -10.43
C GLY A 45 1.29 3.21 -9.31
N TYR A 46 1.17 4.19 -8.40
CA TYR A 46 0.19 4.13 -7.33
C TYR A 46 -0.28 5.49 -6.87
N LYS A 47 -1.40 5.48 -6.14
CA LYS A 47 -1.83 6.57 -5.27
C LYS A 47 -2.21 6.02 -3.90
N LEU A 48 -1.79 6.68 -2.84
CA LEU A 48 -2.00 6.28 -1.45
C LEU A 48 -2.83 7.33 -0.71
N TRP A 49 -3.91 6.88 -0.08
CA TRP A 49 -4.72 7.68 0.83
C TRP A 49 -4.71 7.11 2.25
N VAL A 50 -4.72 8.01 3.22
CA VAL A 50 -4.93 7.73 4.65
C VAL A 50 -6.06 8.62 5.14
N ASP A 51 -7.11 8.03 5.69
CA ASP A 51 -8.33 8.75 6.12
C ASP A 51 -8.84 9.75 5.08
N HIS A 52 -9.01 9.26 3.84
CA HIS A 52 -9.50 10.03 2.69
C HIS A 52 -8.57 11.16 2.22
N LYS A 53 -7.39 11.33 2.82
CA LYS A 53 -6.39 12.32 2.39
C LYS A 53 -5.33 11.66 1.54
N LEU A 54 -5.03 12.25 0.39
CA LEU A 54 -3.92 11.81 -0.46
C LEU A 54 -2.60 12.08 0.28
N VAL A 55 -1.81 11.03 0.45
CA VAL A 55 -0.54 11.05 1.19
C VAL A 55 0.66 10.95 0.24
N GLY A 56 0.51 10.22 -0.86
CA GLY A 56 1.59 9.98 -1.81
C GLY A 56 1.07 9.42 -3.11
N GLU A 57 1.82 9.64 -4.18
CA GLU A 57 1.58 9.09 -5.50
C GLU A 57 2.87 9.05 -6.31
N GLU A 58 2.99 8.05 -7.17
CA GLU A 58 4.02 7.97 -8.20
C GLU A 58 3.37 7.39 -9.45
N HIS A 59 3.58 8.02 -10.61
CA HIS A 59 3.13 7.50 -11.90
C HIS A 59 4.38 7.21 -12.73
N VAL A 60 4.79 5.94 -12.74
CA VAL A 60 6.11 5.51 -13.21
C VAL A 60 6.04 4.05 -13.63
N TYR A 61 6.73 3.73 -14.73
CA TYR A 61 6.93 2.35 -15.18
C TYR A 61 8.09 1.70 -14.44
N ARG A 62 7.85 0.64 -13.67
CA ARG A 62 8.88 -0.02 -12.85
C ARG A 62 8.39 -1.34 -12.26
N ALA A 63 9.36 -2.20 -11.92
CA ALA A 63 9.10 -3.32 -11.02
C ALA A 63 8.91 -2.88 -9.56
N ALA A 64 8.11 -3.64 -8.80
CA ALA A 64 7.91 -3.43 -7.38
C ALA A 64 9.14 -3.86 -6.57
N TYR A 65 9.63 -2.96 -5.73
CA TYR A 65 10.68 -3.24 -4.75
C TYR A 65 10.28 -2.75 -3.36
N GLN A 66 10.80 -3.41 -2.33
CA GLN A 66 10.47 -3.06 -0.95
C GLN A 66 10.92 -1.63 -0.61
N ASP A 67 10.01 -0.84 -0.02
CA ASP A 67 10.27 0.48 0.55
C ASP A 67 10.80 1.54 -0.45
N GLN A 68 10.39 1.47 -1.73
CA GLN A 68 10.72 2.47 -2.76
C GLN A 68 10.35 3.90 -2.31
N GLU A 69 9.14 4.07 -1.77
CA GLU A 69 8.70 5.33 -1.16
C GLU A 69 8.39 5.17 0.32
N ASN A 70 8.58 6.26 1.07
CA ASN A 70 8.44 6.27 2.53
C ASN A 70 7.75 7.56 2.97
N TYR A 71 6.52 7.47 3.48
CA TYR A 71 5.72 8.61 3.91
C TYR A 71 5.63 8.66 5.45
N PRO A 72 6.19 9.68 6.11
CA PRO A 72 6.02 9.86 7.55
C PRO A 72 4.59 10.32 7.86
N ILE A 73 3.90 9.59 8.74
CA ILE A 73 2.50 9.85 9.10
C ILE A 73 2.34 9.86 10.62
N LYS A 74 1.52 10.79 11.10
CA LYS A 74 1.02 10.81 12.48
C LYS A 74 -0.37 10.18 12.49
N LEU A 75 -0.50 9.06 13.18
CA LEU A 75 -1.78 8.40 13.43
C LEU A 75 -2.18 8.64 14.88
N SER A 76 -3.45 8.96 15.10
CA SER A 76 -4.02 9.04 16.44
C SER A 76 -4.34 7.64 16.97
N LYS A 77 -4.62 7.51 18.26
CA LYS A 77 -5.30 6.33 18.77
C LYS A 77 -6.62 6.11 18.01
N GLY A 78 -6.88 4.89 17.55
CA GLY A 78 -8.13 4.52 16.89
C GLY A 78 -7.94 3.91 15.51
N MET A 79 -9.01 3.95 14.71
CA MET A 79 -9.08 3.34 13.39
C MET A 79 -8.69 4.33 12.31
N HIS A 80 -7.88 3.87 11.35
CA HIS A 80 -7.43 4.64 10.19
C HIS A 80 -7.61 3.81 8.92
N LEU A 81 -8.26 4.39 7.91
CA LEU A 81 -8.47 3.73 6.62
C LEU A 81 -7.25 3.97 5.73
N ILE A 82 -6.71 2.89 5.18
CA ILE A 82 -5.70 2.94 4.13
C ILE A 82 -6.34 2.49 2.83
N LEU A 83 -6.18 3.30 1.79
CA LEU A 83 -6.57 2.95 0.43
C LEU A 83 -5.36 3.14 -0.47
N ILE A 84 -5.04 2.15 -1.29
CA ILE A 84 -4.05 2.26 -2.35
C ILE A 84 -4.70 1.92 -3.69
N LYS A 85 -4.50 2.78 -4.68
CA LYS A 85 -4.71 2.49 -6.10
C LYS A 85 -3.37 2.06 -6.66
N VAL A 86 -3.33 1.00 -7.45
CA VAL A 86 -2.17 0.61 -8.26
C VAL A 86 -2.61 0.59 -9.72
N ASP A 87 -1.83 1.19 -10.61
CA ASP A 87 -1.98 1.07 -12.05
C ASP A 87 -0.90 0.16 -12.63
N GLN A 88 -1.22 -0.49 -13.74
CA GLN A 88 -0.32 -1.35 -14.49
C GLN A 88 -0.51 -1.11 -15.99
N ASP A 89 0.61 -0.86 -16.68
CA ASP A 89 0.72 -0.81 -18.13
C ASP A 89 0.85 -2.21 -18.73
N TYR A 90 1.92 -2.97 -18.39
CA TYR A 90 2.13 -4.35 -18.79
C TYR A 90 3.02 -5.13 -17.80
N GLY A 91 2.83 -6.44 -17.71
CA GLY A 91 3.73 -7.32 -16.95
C GLY A 91 3.20 -7.70 -15.56
N SER A 92 4.00 -7.51 -14.51
CA SER A 92 3.67 -8.02 -13.16
C SER A 92 2.77 -7.04 -12.42
N PHE A 93 1.61 -7.45 -11.91
CA PHE A 93 0.69 -6.50 -11.29
C PHE A 93 0.67 -6.62 -9.77
N GLU A 94 1.37 -5.72 -9.07
CA GLU A 94 1.57 -5.91 -7.63
C GLU A 94 1.94 -4.65 -6.85
N PHE A 95 1.81 -4.76 -5.52
CA PHE A 95 2.36 -3.77 -4.61
C PHE A 95 2.87 -4.39 -3.32
N MET A 96 3.69 -3.60 -2.62
CA MET A 96 4.12 -3.87 -1.25
C MET A 96 3.73 -2.68 -0.38
N LEU A 97 3.07 -2.95 0.75
CA LEU A 97 2.81 -1.93 1.76
C LEU A 97 3.27 -2.40 3.14
N ARG A 98 3.98 -1.54 3.85
CA ARG A 98 4.42 -1.77 5.23
C ARG A 98 4.14 -0.55 6.09
N VAL A 99 3.73 -0.80 7.33
CA VAL A 99 3.63 0.22 8.39
C VAL A 99 4.76 -0.02 9.37
N THR A 100 5.68 0.94 9.46
CA THR A 100 6.90 0.82 10.26
C THR A 100 7.08 2.00 11.20
N THR A 101 7.99 1.87 12.17
CA THR A 101 8.58 3.04 12.84
C THR A 101 9.45 3.82 11.83
N PRO A 102 9.85 5.07 12.14
CA PRO A 102 10.79 5.82 11.30
C PRO A 102 12.13 5.11 11.06
N ALA A 103 12.54 4.24 12.00
CA ALA A 103 13.72 3.39 11.88
C ALA A 103 13.50 2.09 11.06
N GLY A 104 12.36 1.95 10.36
CA GLY A 104 12.04 0.79 9.52
C GLY A 104 11.68 -0.50 10.25
N ARG A 105 11.48 -0.45 11.57
CA ARG A 105 11.05 -1.60 12.39
C ARG A 105 9.53 -1.74 12.36
N LYS A 106 9.00 -2.92 12.65
CA LYS A 106 7.55 -3.12 12.82
C LYS A 106 6.98 -2.09 13.81
N ALA A 107 5.91 -1.38 13.41
CA ALA A 107 5.22 -0.44 14.30
C ALA A 107 4.41 -1.22 15.36
N SER A 108 4.97 -1.40 16.55
CA SER A 108 4.28 -2.09 17.66
C SER A 108 3.08 -1.27 18.16
N GLY A 109 1.93 -1.93 18.29
CA GLY A 109 0.64 -1.31 18.63
C GLY A 109 -0.16 -0.83 17.42
N VAL A 110 0.23 -1.24 16.20
CA VAL A 110 -0.61 -1.18 15.01
C VAL A 110 -1.11 -2.59 14.69
N LYS A 111 -2.43 -2.75 14.64
CA LYS A 111 -3.09 -3.96 14.12
C LYS A 111 -3.65 -3.67 12.74
N VAL A 112 -3.52 -4.63 11.83
CA VAL A 112 -4.04 -4.55 10.45
C VAL A 112 -5.30 -5.41 10.35
N TRP A 113 -6.33 -4.88 9.71
CA TRP A 113 -7.57 -5.56 9.36
C TRP A 113 -7.76 -5.47 7.85
N ASN A 114 -7.66 -6.60 7.14
CA ASN A 114 -7.66 -6.70 5.69
C ASN A 114 -8.26 -8.02 5.20
#